data_AF-A0A5L4NPX3-F1
#
_entry.id   AF-A0A5L4NPX3-F1
#
_cell.length_a   1.000
_cell.length_b   1.000
_cell.length_c   1.000
_cell.angle_alpha   90.00
_cell.angle_beta   90.00
_cell.angle_gamma   90.00
#
_symmetry.space_group_name_H-M   'P 1'
#
loop_
_entity.id
_entity.type
_entity.pdbx_description
1 polymer ?
#
loop_
_entity_poly.entity_id
_entity_poly.type
_entity_poly.pdbx_seq_one_letter_code
_entity_poly.pdbx_strand_id
1 'polypeptide(L)'
;MKNFKDSGIEWLGEIPEHWEIKPLKAVFNQRNEQNTNLKLHTILSLIKDIGVVPYEEKGNIGNKSKEDLQSYKIARINDLVLNKMNAVIGSLGVSAYNGLVSPIYLVFYINSPKYLMSYYSYLFQIKNVQKFLKIYAYGIMEIRESIDYLDFKKMSLPVPPPKEQEQIANFLDKKCEKIDLLIEKTEKQIKLIKEYKTTLINQAVCGRINL
;
A
#
# COMPACT_ATOMS: atom_id res chain seq x y z
N MET A 1 30.45 -6.84 17.63
CA MET A 1 29.78 -5.53 17.54
C MET A 1 29.05 -5.48 16.21
N LYS A 2 27.77 -5.08 16.17
CA LYS A 2 27.14 -4.75 14.89
C LYS A 2 27.63 -3.34 14.55
N ASN A 3 28.51 -3.23 13.56
CA ASN A 3 28.94 -1.94 13.07
C ASN A 3 27.80 -1.31 12.28
N PHE A 4 27.65 0.01 12.43
CA PHE A 4 26.68 0.83 11.70
C PHE A 4 27.45 1.83 10.83
N LYS A 5 26.80 2.26 9.75
CA LYS A 5 27.29 3.31 8.87
C LYS A 5 26.14 4.27 8.56
N ASP A 6 26.47 5.51 8.24
CA ASP A 6 25.49 6.44 7.68
C ASP A 6 24.94 5.88 6.35
N SER A 7 23.62 5.86 6.21
CA SER A 7 22.97 5.42 4.97
C SER A 7 23.09 6.42 3.83
N GLY A 8 23.37 7.70 4.13
CA GLY A 8 23.28 8.80 3.19
C GLY A 8 21.84 9.13 2.79
N ILE A 9 20.85 8.64 3.53
CA ILE A 9 19.42 8.84 3.28
C ILE A 9 18.81 9.58 4.48
N GLU A 10 18.33 10.81 4.24
CA GLU A 10 17.85 11.75 5.27
C GLU A 10 16.85 11.13 6.25
N TRP A 11 15.90 10.32 5.77
CA TRP A 11 14.84 9.75 6.60
C TRP A 11 15.23 8.46 7.35
N LEU A 12 16.39 7.86 7.02
CA LEU A 12 16.77 6.52 7.49
C LEU A 12 17.88 6.54 8.56
N GLY A 13 18.79 7.51 8.52
CA GLY A 13 19.88 7.63 9.48
C GLY A 13 20.93 6.52 9.30
N GLU A 14 21.40 5.93 10.40
CA GLU A 14 22.41 4.86 10.36
C GLU A 14 21.80 3.48 10.06
N ILE A 15 22.52 2.67 9.29
CA ILE A 15 22.16 1.30 8.92
C ILE A 15 23.30 0.34 9.24
N PRO A 16 23.03 -0.97 9.38
CA PRO A 16 24.08 -1.97 9.52
C PRO A 16 25.10 -1.88 8.39
N GLU A 17 26.39 -2.03 8.71
CA GLU A 17 27.49 -1.80 7.77
C GLU A 17 27.39 -2.68 6.50
N HIS A 18 26.84 -3.89 6.65
CA HIS A 18 26.65 -4.85 5.55
C HIS A 18 25.41 -4.58 4.68
N TRP A 19 24.54 -3.64 5.04
CA TRP A 19 23.41 -3.26 4.18
C TRP A 19 23.90 -2.47 2.97
N GLU A 20 23.32 -2.75 1.81
CA GLU A 20 23.57 -1.97 0.61
C GLU A 20 22.52 -0.87 0.45
N ILE A 21 22.88 0.21 -0.26
CA ILE A 21 21.93 1.21 -0.74
C ILE A 21 21.89 1.12 -2.27
N LYS A 22 20.69 1.01 -2.84
CA LYS A 22 20.50 0.93 -4.30
C LYS A 22 19.40 1.89 -4.75
N PRO A 23 19.49 2.43 -5.97
CA PRO A 23 18.38 3.21 -6.53
C PRO A 23 17.17 2.31 -6.81
N LEU A 24 15.97 2.87 -6.75
CA LEU A 24 14.70 2.15 -6.97
C LEU A 24 14.71 1.33 -8.26
N LYS A 25 15.26 1.89 -9.35
CA LYS A 25 15.40 1.20 -10.65
C LYS A 25 16.23 -0.09 -10.62
N ALA A 26 17.06 -0.30 -9.60
CA ALA A 26 17.87 -1.52 -9.44
C ALA A 26 17.13 -2.61 -8.67
N VAL A 27 16.06 -2.24 -7.94
CA VAL A 27 15.22 -3.15 -7.15
C VAL A 27 13.93 -3.49 -7.90
N PHE A 28 13.29 -2.47 -8.47
CA PHE A 28 11.99 -2.54 -9.12
C PHE A 28 12.08 -2.33 -10.63
N ASN A 29 11.23 -3.07 -11.34
CA ASN A 29 10.98 -2.90 -12.76
C ASN A 29 9.59 -2.28 -12.92
N GLN A 30 9.44 -1.34 -13.85
CA GLN A 30 8.13 -0.75 -14.14
C GLN A 30 7.34 -1.67 -15.08
N ARG A 31 6.08 -1.94 -14.74
CA ARG A 31 5.12 -2.56 -15.64
C ARG A 31 4.34 -1.47 -16.37
N ASN A 32 4.66 -1.29 -17.66
CA ASN A 32 3.93 -0.40 -18.57
C ASN A 32 3.12 -1.18 -19.61
N GLU A 33 2.82 -2.45 -19.32
CA GLU A 33 1.99 -3.28 -20.18
C GLU A 33 0.55 -2.75 -20.18
N GLN A 34 0.02 -2.49 -21.37
CA GLN A 34 -1.34 -2.00 -21.58
C GLN A 34 -2.28 -3.13 -22.01
N ASN A 35 -3.56 -2.97 -21.74
CA ASN A 35 -4.61 -3.91 -22.13
C ASN A 35 -4.99 -3.80 -23.62
N THR A 36 -4.01 -3.78 -24.51
CA THR A 36 -4.21 -3.50 -25.95
C THR A 36 -5.10 -4.54 -26.64
N ASN A 37 -5.08 -5.78 -26.14
CA ASN A 37 -5.87 -6.91 -26.65
C ASN A 37 -7.20 -7.12 -25.92
N LEU A 38 -7.56 -6.23 -24.97
CA LEU A 38 -8.80 -6.28 -24.19
C LEU A 38 -9.06 -7.63 -23.51
N LYS A 39 -8.01 -8.36 -23.12
CA LYS A 39 -8.16 -9.68 -22.45
C LYS A 39 -8.61 -9.58 -21.00
N LEU A 40 -8.36 -8.44 -20.35
CA LEU A 40 -8.77 -8.19 -18.97
C LEU A 40 -9.88 -7.15 -18.94
N HIS A 41 -10.83 -7.34 -18.03
CA HIS A 41 -11.95 -6.42 -17.80
C HIS A 41 -12.08 -6.01 -16.33
N THR A 42 -11.45 -6.76 -15.41
CA THR A 42 -11.47 -6.45 -13.98
C THR A 42 -10.68 -5.18 -13.70
N ILE A 43 -11.40 -4.10 -13.35
CA ILE A 43 -10.78 -2.84 -12.96
C ILE A 43 -10.42 -2.89 -11.48
N LEU A 44 -9.25 -2.37 -11.15
CA LEU A 44 -8.74 -2.23 -9.80
C LEU A 44 -8.69 -0.75 -9.42
N SER A 45 -8.95 -0.48 -8.15
CA SER A 45 -8.80 0.83 -7.51
C SER A 45 -7.75 0.75 -6.40
N LEU A 46 -7.09 1.87 -6.13
CA LEU A 46 -6.18 2.00 -5.01
C LEU A 46 -6.79 2.96 -3.98
N ILE A 47 -7.06 2.45 -2.79
CA ILE A 47 -7.58 3.21 -1.66
C ILE A 47 -6.48 3.36 -0.61
N LYS A 48 -6.31 4.59 -0.10
CA LYS A 48 -5.36 4.86 0.97
C LYS A 48 -5.73 4.03 2.21
N ASP A 49 -4.72 3.50 2.90
CA ASP A 49 -4.84 2.67 4.12
C ASP A 49 -5.53 1.30 3.93
N ILE A 50 -6.14 1.03 2.77
CA ILE A 50 -6.74 -0.27 2.42
C ILE A 50 -5.88 -1.02 1.38
N GLY A 51 -5.34 -0.30 0.39
CA GLY A 51 -4.56 -0.89 -0.71
C GLY A 51 -5.38 -1.10 -1.98
N VAL A 52 -4.97 -2.11 -2.76
CA VAL A 52 -5.56 -2.40 -4.07
C VAL A 52 -6.81 -3.26 -3.90
N VAL A 53 -7.93 -2.81 -4.43
CA VAL A 53 -9.23 -3.52 -4.38
C VAL A 53 -9.88 -3.57 -5.75
N PRO A 54 -10.77 -4.54 -6.02
CA PRO A 54 -11.67 -4.49 -7.16
C PRO A 54 -12.47 -3.18 -7.19
N TYR A 55 -12.68 -2.61 -8.36
CA TYR A 55 -13.36 -1.31 -8.53
C TYR A 55 -14.78 -1.31 -7.95
N GLU A 56 -15.48 -2.44 -8.01
CA GLU A 56 -16.84 -2.61 -7.48
C GLU A 56 -16.88 -2.51 -5.95
N GLU A 57 -15.78 -2.84 -5.27
CA GLU A 57 -15.67 -2.80 -3.80
C GLU A 57 -15.27 -1.42 -3.27
N LYS A 58 -14.88 -0.49 -4.15
CA LYS A 58 -14.35 0.82 -3.73
C LYS A 58 -15.39 1.74 -3.08
N GLY A 59 -16.68 1.45 -3.28
CA GLY A 59 -17.79 2.34 -2.92
C GLY A 59 -17.67 3.73 -3.58
N ASN A 60 -17.91 4.79 -2.79
CA ASN A 60 -17.83 6.18 -3.25
C ASN A 60 -16.40 6.78 -3.20
N ILE A 61 -15.38 5.96 -2.97
CA ILE A 61 -13.99 6.40 -2.78
C ILE A 61 -13.20 6.23 -4.08
N GLY A 62 -12.27 7.15 -4.35
CA GLY A 62 -11.35 7.07 -5.49
C GLY A 62 -11.96 7.49 -6.84
N ASN A 63 -11.14 7.40 -7.90
CA ASN A 63 -11.48 7.90 -9.23
C ASN A 63 -12.58 7.07 -9.90
N LYS A 64 -13.32 7.70 -10.83
CA LYS A 64 -14.24 6.98 -11.73
C LYS A 64 -13.44 6.25 -12.81
N SER A 65 -13.88 5.06 -13.19
CA SER A 65 -13.37 4.36 -14.35
C SER A 65 -13.76 5.10 -15.64
N LYS A 66 -12.96 4.90 -16.69
CA LYS A 66 -13.34 5.27 -18.06
C LYS A 66 -13.91 4.04 -18.78
N GLU A 67 -14.73 4.28 -19.80
CA GLU A 67 -15.30 3.23 -20.65
C GLU A 67 -14.22 2.55 -21.52
N ASP A 68 -13.24 3.33 -22.00
CA ASP A 68 -12.10 2.78 -22.74
C ASP A 68 -11.05 2.16 -21.79
N LEU A 69 -11.01 0.83 -21.79
CA LEU A 69 -10.08 0.02 -21.02
C LEU A 69 -8.79 -0.34 -21.78
N GLN A 70 -8.66 0.01 -23.06
CA GLN A 70 -7.47 -0.35 -23.85
C GLN A 70 -6.22 0.37 -23.34
N SER A 71 -6.39 1.63 -22.91
CA SER A 71 -5.31 2.45 -22.36
C SER A 71 -4.88 2.05 -20.94
N TYR A 72 -5.70 1.27 -20.22
CA TYR A 72 -5.40 0.86 -18.85
C TYR A 72 -4.15 -0.03 -18.81
N LYS A 73 -3.39 0.12 -17.73
CA LYS A 73 -2.22 -0.70 -17.46
C LYS A 73 -2.64 -1.98 -16.75
N ILE A 74 -1.95 -3.06 -17.05
CA ILE A 74 -2.12 -4.33 -16.36
C ILE A 74 -1.36 -4.24 -15.03
N ALA A 75 -2.01 -4.62 -13.94
CA ALA A 75 -1.39 -4.94 -12.66
C ALA A 75 -1.60 -6.42 -12.38
N ARG A 76 -0.58 -7.07 -11.84
CA ARG A 76 -0.58 -8.49 -11.50
C ARG A 76 -0.48 -8.69 -10.00
N ILE A 77 -0.80 -9.90 -9.56
CA ILE A 77 -0.57 -10.33 -8.18
C ILE A 77 0.89 -10.04 -7.82
N ASN A 78 1.09 -9.48 -6.62
CA ASN A 78 2.38 -9.10 -6.06
C ASN A 78 3.05 -7.90 -6.74
N ASP A 79 2.38 -7.18 -7.64
CA ASP A 79 2.86 -5.87 -8.11
C ASP A 79 2.59 -4.79 -7.05
N LEU A 80 3.55 -3.87 -6.87
CA LEU A 80 3.33 -2.64 -6.11
C LEU A 80 2.66 -1.61 -7.02
N VAL A 81 1.48 -1.15 -6.62
CA VAL A 81 0.70 -0.14 -7.32
C VAL A 81 0.74 1.16 -6.53
N LEU A 82 1.07 2.25 -7.21
CA LEU A 82 1.18 3.58 -6.62
C LEU A 82 0.44 4.58 -7.48
N ASN A 83 -0.44 5.37 -6.86
CA ASN A 83 -1.10 6.48 -7.56
C ASN A 83 -0.16 7.68 -7.56
N LYS A 84 0.41 8.04 -8.72
CA LYS A 84 1.43 9.10 -8.79
C LYS A 84 0.96 10.45 -8.26
N MET A 85 -0.34 10.75 -8.28
CA MET A 85 -0.89 12.01 -7.75
C MET A 85 -1.13 11.99 -6.24
N ASN A 86 -1.23 10.81 -5.63
CA ASN A 86 -1.61 10.64 -4.22
C ASN A 86 -0.55 9.85 -3.42
N ALA A 87 0.60 9.57 -4.02
CA ALA A 87 1.65 8.77 -3.40
C ALA A 87 2.25 9.43 -2.16
N VAL A 88 2.39 10.76 -2.20
CA VAL A 88 2.84 11.60 -1.07
C VAL A 88 1.94 11.46 0.16
N ILE A 89 0.63 11.22 -0.05
CA ILE A 89 -0.33 11.02 1.03
C ILE A 89 -0.55 9.55 1.38
N GLY A 90 0.28 8.64 0.83
CA GLY A 90 0.28 7.21 1.16
C GLY A 90 -0.60 6.33 0.27
N SER A 91 -1.01 6.80 -0.92
CA SER A 91 -1.78 5.97 -1.87
C SER A 91 -0.86 5.01 -2.62
N LEU A 92 -0.53 3.89 -1.97
CA LEU A 92 0.25 2.77 -2.46
C LEU A 92 -0.27 1.44 -1.89
N GLY A 93 -0.07 0.34 -2.61
CA GLY A 93 -0.47 -0.98 -2.14
C GLY A 93 0.03 -2.10 -3.04
N VAL A 94 0.24 -3.29 -2.47
CA VAL A 94 0.57 -4.49 -3.24
C VAL A 94 -0.71 -5.13 -3.74
N SER A 95 -0.78 -5.45 -5.03
CA SER A 95 -1.96 -6.05 -5.63
C SER A 95 -2.11 -7.51 -5.22
N ALA A 96 -3.27 -7.87 -4.69
CA ALA A 96 -3.70 -9.26 -4.52
C ALA A 96 -4.41 -9.81 -5.78
N TYR A 97 -4.50 -9.01 -6.84
CA TYR A 97 -5.34 -9.29 -8.00
C TYR A 97 -4.57 -9.14 -9.32
N ASN A 98 -5.04 -9.85 -10.34
CA ASN A 98 -4.72 -9.54 -11.73
C ASN A 98 -5.85 -8.66 -12.29
N GLY A 99 -5.52 -7.49 -12.81
CA GLY A 99 -6.54 -6.58 -13.31
C GLY A 99 -5.96 -5.31 -13.91
N LEU A 100 -6.82 -4.31 -14.06
CA LEU A 100 -6.55 -3.08 -14.78
C LEU A 100 -6.49 -1.89 -13.84
N VAL A 101 -5.42 -1.12 -13.94
CA VAL A 101 -5.29 0.16 -13.24
C VAL A 101 -5.21 1.31 -14.23
N SER A 102 -5.72 2.47 -13.82
CA SER A 102 -5.70 3.68 -14.64
C SER A 102 -4.26 4.03 -15.09
N PRO A 103 -4.07 4.64 -16.28
CA PRO A 103 -2.75 5.03 -16.79
C PRO A 103 -1.93 5.93 -15.84
N ILE A 104 -2.63 6.64 -14.94
CA ILE A 104 -2.04 7.53 -13.93
C ILE A 104 -1.24 6.73 -12.88
N TYR A 105 -1.50 5.44 -12.70
CA TYR A 105 -0.77 4.64 -11.71
C TYR A 105 0.61 4.22 -12.24
N LEU A 106 1.57 4.15 -11.31
CA LEU A 106 2.83 3.48 -11.49
C LEU A 106 2.68 2.06 -10.94
N VAL A 107 3.08 1.08 -11.74
CA VAL A 107 3.02 -0.34 -11.39
C VAL A 107 4.43 -0.89 -11.42
N PHE A 108 4.84 -1.54 -10.34
CA PHE A 108 6.19 -2.07 -10.18
C PHE A 108 6.19 -3.53 -9.80
N TYR A 109 7.16 -4.26 -10.31
CA TYR A 109 7.39 -5.66 -9.96
C TYR A 109 8.87 -5.91 -9.67
N ILE A 110 9.12 -6.94 -8.87
CA ILE A 110 10.45 -7.43 -8.56
C ILE A 110 10.67 -8.71 -9.37
N ASN A 111 11.81 -8.79 -10.06
CA ASN A 111 12.19 -9.96 -10.88
C ASN A 111 13.45 -10.67 -10.38
N SER A 112 13.98 -10.27 -9.22
CA SER A 112 15.20 -10.79 -8.64
C SER A 112 14.91 -11.36 -7.25
N PRO A 113 15.41 -12.58 -6.93
CA PRO A 113 15.23 -13.18 -5.61
C PRO A 113 16.02 -12.45 -4.50
N LYS A 114 16.86 -11.46 -4.87
CA LYS A 114 17.57 -10.62 -3.89
C LYS A 114 16.65 -9.64 -3.15
N TYR A 115 15.43 -9.44 -3.64
CA TYR A 115 14.52 -8.41 -3.16
C TYR A 115 13.17 -9.03 -2.83
N LEU A 116 12.55 -8.58 -1.73
CA LEU A 116 11.29 -9.09 -1.24
C LEU A 116 10.21 -8.00 -1.25
N MET A 117 9.10 -8.25 -1.95
CA MET A 117 8.02 -7.26 -2.10
C MET A 117 7.40 -6.86 -0.76
N SER A 118 7.16 -7.80 0.15
CA SER A 118 6.57 -7.52 1.46
C SER A 118 7.44 -6.57 2.30
N TYR A 119 8.76 -6.76 2.29
CA TYR A 119 9.70 -5.84 2.94
C TYR A 119 9.57 -4.41 2.40
N TYR A 120 9.61 -4.24 1.08
CA TYR A 120 9.50 -2.91 0.48
C TYR A 120 8.10 -2.30 0.61
N SER A 121 7.04 -3.12 0.64
CA SER A 121 5.68 -2.66 0.94
C SER A 121 5.65 -1.98 2.30
N TYR A 122 6.20 -2.63 3.34
CA TYR A 122 6.31 -2.01 4.66
C TYR A 122 7.17 -0.74 4.65
N LEU A 123 8.29 -0.76 3.93
CA LEU A 123 9.16 0.42 3.78
C LEU A 123 8.38 1.63 3.26
N PHE A 124 7.60 1.47 2.19
CA PHE A 124 6.83 2.55 1.59
C PHE A 124 5.63 3.00 2.45
N GLN A 125 5.15 2.16 3.38
CA GLN A 125 4.10 2.55 4.34
C GLN A 125 4.63 3.43 5.49
N ILE A 126 5.95 3.54 5.66
CA ILE A 126 6.54 4.41 6.69
C ILE A 126 6.20 5.87 6.37
N LYS A 127 5.58 6.58 7.33
CA LYS A 127 5.17 7.99 7.17
C LYS A 127 6.32 8.92 6.75
N ASN A 128 7.53 8.69 7.28
CA ASN A 128 8.71 9.47 6.91
C ASN A 128 9.12 9.22 5.45
N VAL A 129 9.00 7.98 4.96
CA VAL A 129 9.22 7.66 3.54
C VAL A 129 8.19 8.36 2.67
N GLN A 130 6.90 8.30 3.03
CA GLN A 130 5.83 8.99 2.30
C GLN A 130 6.03 10.50 2.23
N LYS A 131 6.43 11.13 3.34
CA LYS A 131 6.80 12.55 3.36
C LYS A 131 8.02 12.82 2.48
N PHE A 132 9.01 11.96 2.51
CA PHE A 132 10.20 12.07 1.67
C PHE A 132 9.87 11.95 0.18
N LEU A 133 8.82 11.22 -0.21
CA LEU A 133 8.38 11.14 -1.61
C LEU A 133 8.05 12.51 -2.22
N LYS A 134 7.75 13.53 -1.41
CA LYS A 134 7.51 14.91 -1.87
C LYS A 134 8.66 15.45 -2.72
N ILE A 135 9.92 15.06 -2.45
CA ILE A 135 11.06 15.55 -3.24
C ILE A 135 11.04 15.09 -4.70
N TYR A 136 10.30 14.01 -4.98
CA TYR A 136 10.11 13.47 -6.34
C TYR A 136 8.81 13.93 -6.99
N ALA A 137 8.04 14.78 -6.30
CA ALA A 137 6.76 15.27 -6.78
C ALA A 137 6.88 16.68 -7.37
N TYR A 138 6.07 16.97 -8.38
CA TYR A 138 5.97 18.31 -8.98
C TYR A 138 4.52 18.79 -8.94
N GLY A 139 4.30 20.08 -8.63
CA GLY A 139 2.97 20.71 -8.57
C GLY A 139 2.91 21.86 -7.56
N ILE A 140 2.02 22.84 -7.78
CA ILE A 140 1.93 24.08 -6.97
C ILE A 140 1.00 23.91 -5.75
N MET A 141 0.08 22.93 -5.79
CA MET A 141 -0.87 22.65 -4.70
C MET A 141 -0.59 21.26 -4.14
N GLU A 142 -0.54 21.10 -2.82
CA GLU A 142 -0.26 19.84 -2.11
C GLU A 142 -1.16 18.65 -2.53
N ILE A 143 -2.34 18.94 -3.13
CA ILE A 143 -3.34 17.96 -3.60
C ILE A 143 -3.20 17.65 -5.11
N ARG A 144 -2.27 18.32 -5.83
CA ARG A 144 -2.01 18.12 -7.27
C ARG A 144 -0.54 17.80 -7.56
N GLU A 145 0.23 17.46 -6.54
CA GLU A 145 1.61 17.01 -6.68
C GLU A 145 1.63 15.61 -7.32
N SER A 146 2.28 15.48 -8.48
CA SER A 146 2.47 14.20 -9.15
C SER A 146 3.92 13.76 -9.03
N ILE A 147 4.16 12.51 -8.65
CA ILE A 147 5.49 11.92 -8.72
C ILE A 147 5.95 11.85 -10.18
N ASP A 148 7.13 12.38 -10.46
CA ASP A 148 7.86 12.14 -11.71
C ASP A 148 8.61 10.82 -11.61
N TYR A 149 8.30 9.89 -12.52
CA TYR A 149 8.95 8.58 -12.52
C TYR A 149 10.46 8.65 -12.83
N LEU A 150 10.91 9.56 -13.68
CA LEU A 150 12.32 9.71 -14.06
C LEU A 150 13.20 10.10 -12.88
N ASP A 151 12.65 10.85 -11.92
CA ASP A 151 13.34 11.18 -10.68
C ASP A 151 13.08 10.15 -9.59
N PHE A 152 11.85 9.70 -9.44
CA PHE A 152 11.49 8.68 -8.44
C PHE A 152 12.28 7.37 -8.61
N LYS A 153 12.58 6.95 -9.84
CA LYS A 153 13.39 5.75 -10.10
C LYS A 153 14.84 5.86 -9.57
N LYS A 154 15.30 7.06 -9.21
CA LYS A 154 16.62 7.33 -8.62
C LYS A 154 16.58 7.26 -7.08
N MET A 155 15.40 7.15 -6.46
CA MET A 155 15.26 7.09 -5.01
C MET A 155 16.13 5.99 -4.41
N SER A 156 16.96 6.34 -3.44
CA SER A 156 17.80 5.41 -2.70
C SER A 156 16.95 4.56 -1.76
N LEU A 157 17.14 3.25 -1.83
CA LEU A 157 16.46 2.25 -1.00
C LEU A 157 17.51 1.44 -0.23
N PRO A 158 17.27 1.14 1.06
CA PRO A 158 18.06 0.15 1.76
C PRO A 158 17.79 -1.25 1.20
N VAL A 159 18.86 -2.04 1.14
CA VAL A 159 18.85 -3.41 0.65
C VAL A 159 19.56 -4.27 1.70
N PRO A 160 18.83 -4.73 2.73
CA PRO A 160 19.31 -5.76 3.63
C PRO A 160 19.56 -7.07 2.87
N PRO A 161 20.36 -8.01 3.40
CA PRO A 161 20.40 -9.38 2.89
C PRO A 161 18.98 -9.99 2.81
N PRO A 162 18.70 -10.89 1.84
CA PRO A 162 17.35 -11.45 1.65
C PRO A 162 16.76 -12.08 2.93
N LYS A 163 17.59 -12.76 3.72
CA LYS A 163 17.18 -13.35 5.00
C LYS A 163 16.73 -12.30 6.01
N GLU A 164 17.37 -11.13 6.03
CA GLU A 164 16.97 -10.03 6.91
C GLU A 164 15.70 -9.34 6.41
N GLN A 165 15.53 -9.18 5.09
CA GLN A 165 14.27 -8.69 4.52
C GLN A 165 13.09 -9.58 4.94
N GLU A 166 13.26 -10.90 4.85
CA GLU A 166 12.26 -11.88 5.30
C GLU A 166 12.01 -11.80 6.81
N GLN A 167 13.05 -11.72 7.62
CA GLN A 167 12.90 -11.59 9.08
C GLN A 167 12.14 -10.32 9.47
N ILE A 168 12.42 -9.19 8.83
CA ILE A 168 11.75 -7.92 9.06
C ILE A 168 10.28 -8.01 8.62
N ALA A 169 10.02 -8.49 7.40
CA ALA A 169 8.65 -8.63 6.89
C ALA A 169 7.82 -9.56 7.78
N ASN A 170 8.33 -10.76 8.10
CA ASN A 170 7.63 -11.72 8.96
C ASN A 170 7.39 -11.19 10.38
N PHE A 171 8.31 -10.38 10.91
CA PHE A 171 8.10 -9.74 12.20
C PHE A 171 6.94 -8.74 12.14
N LEU A 172 6.90 -7.90 11.10
CA LEU A 172 5.85 -6.91 10.89
C LEU A 172 4.50 -7.59 10.62
N ASP A 173 4.45 -8.61 9.77
CA ASP A 173 3.24 -9.41 9.51
C ASP A 173 2.64 -9.95 10.80
N LYS A 174 3.46 -10.58 11.65
CA LYS A 174 3.02 -11.10 12.96
C LYS A 174 2.53 -10.01 13.93
N LYS A 175 3.01 -8.77 13.79
CA LYS A 175 2.56 -7.66 14.62
C LYS A 175 1.25 -7.08 14.10
N CYS A 176 1.13 -6.90 12.78
CA CYS A 176 -0.08 -6.46 12.10
C CYS A 176 -1.22 -7.45 12.32
N GLU A 177 -1.00 -8.75 12.12
CA GLU A 177 -2.01 -9.79 12.34
C GLU A 177 -2.59 -9.75 13.78
N LYS A 178 -1.73 -9.54 14.78
CA LYS A 178 -2.19 -9.40 16.17
C LYS A 178 -3.05 -8.16 16.38
N ILE A 179 -2.71 -7.04 15.73
CA ILE A 179 -3.47 -5.80 15.80
C ILE A 179 -4.82 -5.99 15.10
N ASP A 180 -4.83 -6.60 13.91
CA ASP A 180 -6.04 -6.84 13.13
C ASP A 180 -7.02 -7.75 13.87
N LEU A 181 -6.54 -8.82 14.51
CA LEU A 181 -7.35 -9.70 15.36
C LEU A 181 -7.95 -8.96 16.58
N LEU A 182 -7.23 -7.98 17.13
CA LEU A 182 -7.75 -7.16 18.23
C LEU A 182 -8.81 -6.18 17.74
N ILE A 183 -8.62 -5.58 16.56
CA ILE A 183 -9.61 -4.72 15.91
C ILE A 183 -10.89 -5.51 15.65
N GLU A 184 -10.80 -6.67 14.99
CA GLU A 184 -11.95 -7.53 14.67
C GLU A 184 -12.76 -7.89 15.93
N LYS A 185 -12.07 -8.33 16.99
CA LYS A 185 -12.73 -8.67 18.27
C LYS A 185 -13.42 -7.45 18.90
N THR A 186 -12.79 -6.29 18.85
CA THR A 186 -13.33 -5.05 19.39
C THR A 186 -14.58 -4.62 18.63
N GLU A 187 -14.55 -4.66 17.29
CA GLU A 187 -15.70 -4.34 16.45
C GLU A 187 -16.87 -5.30 16.68
N LYS A 188 -16.59 -6.60 16.85
CA LYS A 188 -17.60 -7.60 17.20
C LYS A 188 -18.24 -7.31 18.57
N GLN A 189 -17.44 -6.95 19.58
CA GLN A 189 -17.96 -6.57 20.89
C GLN A 189 -18.85 -5.32 20.81
N ILE A 190 -18.42 -4.29 20.07
CA ILE A 190 -19.22 -3.08 19.83
C ILE A 190 -20.57 -3.43 19.21
N LYS A 191 -20.58 -4.32 18.20
CA LYS A 191 -21.81 -4.78 17.55
C LYS A 191 -22.75 -5.48 18.55
N LEU A 192 -22.24 -6.43 19.33
CA LEU A 192 -23.03 -7.16 20.32
C LEU A 192 -23.61 -6.26 21.41
N ILE A 193 -22.85 -5.26 21.87
CA ILE A 193 -23.33 -4.29 22.86
C ILE A 193 -24.48 -3.44 22.28
N LYS A 194 -24.38 -3.03 21.00
CA LYS A 194 -25.45 -2.28 20.32
C LYS A 194 -26.73 -3.12 20.16
N GLU A 195 -26.58 -4.38 19.78
CA GLU A 195 -27.70 -5.33 19.68
C GLU A 195 -28.35 -5.55 21.05
N TYR A 196 -27.57 -5.85 22.09
CA TYR A 196 -28.07 -6.02 23.45
C TYR A 196 -28.80 -4.78 23.97
N LYS A 197 -28.24 -3.58 23.77
CA LYS A 197 -28.90 -2.31 24.13
C LYS A 197 -30.27 -2.18 23.45
N THR A 198 -30.35 -2.50 22.17
CA THR A 198 -31.60 -2.44 21.41
C THR A 198 -32.62 -3.43 21.97
N THR A 199 -32.21 -4.66 22.23
CA THR A 199 -33.05 -5.70 22.84
C THR A 199 -33.54 -5.30 24.23
N LEU A 200 -32.66 -4.76 25.08
CA LEU A 200 -33.00 -4.33 26.42
C LEU A 200 -34.04 -3.19 26.42
N ILE A 201 -33.86 -2.19 25.54
CA ILE A 201 -34.84 -1.11 25.36
C ILE A 201 -36.19 -1.68 24.91
N ASN A 202 -36.19 -2.57 23.90
CA ASN A 202 -37.42 -3.19 23.42
C ASN A 202 -38.13 -3.99 24.52
N GLN A 203 -37.38 -4.78 25.29
CA GLN A 203 -37.94 -5.55 26.39
C GLN A 203 -38.50 -4.64 27.50
N ALA A 204 -37.84 -3.54 27.84
CA ALA A 204 -38.33 -2.56 28.80
C ALA A 204 -39.61 -1.84 28.32
N VAL A 205 -39.64 -1.37 27.06
CA VAL A 205 -40.82 -0.70 26.47
C VAL A 205 -42.00 -1.66 26.33
N CYS A 206 -41.75 -2.94 26.04
CA CYS A 206 -42.79 -3.97 25.97
C CYS A 206 -43.21 -4.52 27.36
N GLY A 207 -42.71 -3.96 28.47
CA GLY A 207 -43.04 -4.41 29.82
C GLY A 207 -42.58 -5.84 30.16
N ARG A 208 -41.61 -6.37 29.39
CA ARG A 208 -41.04 -7.72 29.60
C ARG A 208 -39.88 -7.72 30.60
N ILE A 209 -39.53 -6.56 31.14
CA ILE A 209 -38.58 -6.39 32.25
C ILE A 209 -39.25 -5.47 33.26
N ASN A 210 -39.28 -5.87 34.53
CA ASN A 210 -39.59 -4.96 35.63
C ASN A 210 -38.32 -4.16 35.94
N LEU A 211 -38.39 -2.84 35.77
CA LEU A 211 -37.38 -1.89 36.20
C LEU A 211 -37.42 -1.68 37.71
#